data_AF-A0A7S2QPZ8-F1
#
_entry.id   AF-A0A7S2QPZ8-F1
#
_cell.length_a   1.000
_cell.length_b   1.000
_cell.length_c   1.000
_cell.angle_alpha   90.00
_cell.angle_beta   90.00
_cell.angle_gamma   90.00
#
_symmetry.space_group_name_H-M   'P 1'
#
loop_
_entity.id
_entity.type
_entity.pdbx_description
1 polymer ?
#
loop_
_entity_poly.entity_id
_entity_poly.type
_entity_poly.pdbx_seq_one_letter_code
_entity_poly.pdbx_strand_id
1 'polypeptide(L)'
;AAADAAAMLSVRSPLKSTQRDAQAENWRVSLRNTLRPGGGKSDHCLAVAIMQLWERDRSARGRRELCQQAGLAYERMAEASTVRGQLVAGLRGLGFAVG
;
A
#
# COMPACT_ATOMS: atom_id res chain seq x y z
N ALA A 1 -0.86 -8.52 -7.54
CA ALA A 1 -2.20 -8.01 -7.17
C ALA A 1 -2.77 -8.64 -5.90
N ALA A 2 -3.07 -9.95 -5.87
CA ALA A 2 -3.65 -10.60 -4.68
C ALA A 2 -2.69 -10.59 -3.47
N ALA A 3 -1.40 -10.86 -3.69
CA ALA A 3 -0.36 -10.76 -2.66
C ALA A 3 -0.19 -9.32 -2.13
N ASP A 4 -0.45 -8.30 -2.96
CA ASP A 4 -0.34 -6.89 -2.55
C ASP A 4 -1.46 -6.51 -1.57
N ALA A 5 -2.70 -6.91 -1.89
CA ALA A 5 -3.86 -6.71 -1.01
C ALA A 5 -3.69 -7.50 0.29
N ALA A 6 -3.32 -8.78 0.20
CA ALA A 6 -3.11 -9.64 1.35
C ALA A 6 -2.07 -9.05 2.30
N ALA A 7 -0.91 -8.63 1.77
CA ALA A 7 0.14 -8.04 2.59
C ALA A 7 -0.30 -6.76 3.32
N MET A 8 -1.05 -5.88 2.65
CA MET A 8 -1.58 -4.65 3.25
C MET A 8 -2.64 -4.91 4.33
N LEU A 9 -3.39 -6.01 4.22
CA LEU A 9 -4.39 -6.43 5.20
C LEU A 9 -3.81 -7.25 6.36
N SER A 10 -2.68 -7.93 6.14
CA SER A 10 -2.01 -8.75 7.16
C SER A 10 -1.28 -7.93 8.21
N VAL A 11 -1.05 -6.64 7.96
CA VAL A 11 -0.46 -5.71 8.93
C VAL A 11 -1.53 -4.80 9.53
N ARG A 12 -1.21 -4.13 10.64
CA ARG A 12 -2.04 -3.01 11.10
C ARG A 12 -2.15 -1.97 10.01
N SER A 13 -3.33 -1.36 9.88
CA SER A 13 -3.62 -0.36 8.83
C SER A 13 -2.45 0.63 8.68
N PRO A 14 -1.89 0.78 7.46
CA PRO A 14 -0.78 1.68 7.22
C PRO A 14 -1.21 3.15 7.18
N LEU A 15 -2.51 3.44 7.18
CA LEU A 15 -3.02 4.80 7.28
C LEU A 15 -2.76 5.34 8.69
N LYS A 16 -2.12 6.50 8.77
CA LYS A 16 -1.98 7.23 10.02
C LYS A 16 -3.37 7.64 10.51
N SER A 17 -3.67 7.38 11.78
CA SER A 17 -4.77 8.05 12.45
C SER A 17 -4.32 9.46 12.82
N THR A 18 -5.12 10.46 12.46
CA THR A 18 -4.94 11.83 12.94
C THR A 18 -6.20 12.23 13.71
N GLN A 19 -6.06 12.95 14.82
CA GLN A 19 -7.21 13.54 15.53
C GLN A 19 -7.95 14.59 14.68
N ARG A 20 -7.40 15.00 13.53
CA ARG A 20 -8.02 15.92 12.58
C ARG A 20 -8.63 15.14 11.42
N ASP A 21 -9.92 14.83 11.52
CA ASP A 21 -10.66 14.06 10.51
C ASP A 21 -10.54 14.64 9.09
N ALA A 22 -10.49 15.97 8.97
CA ALA A 22 -10.34 16.65 7.68
C ALA A 22 -8.99 16.34 6.97
N GLN A 23 -7.92 16.08 7.73
CA GLN A 23 -6.61 15.77 7.15
C GLN A 23 -6.56 14.33 6.65
N ALA A 24 -7.11 13.39 7.42
CA ALA A 24 -7.26 12.00 7.00
C ALA A 24 -8.17 11.87 5.78
N GLU A 25 -9.26 12.64 5.72
CA GLU A 25 -10.15 12.66 4.55
C GLU A 25 -9.46 13.28 3.33
N ASN A 26 -8.72 14.37 3.48
CA ASN A 26 -7.95 14.94 2.37
C ASN A 26 -6.89 13.97 1.82
N TRP A 27 -6.23 13.19 2.69
CA TRP A 27 -5.33 12.13 2.23
C TRP A 27 -6.07 11.03 1.48
N ARG A 28 -7.23 10.60 1.96
CA ARG A 28 -8.08 9.60 1.26
C ARG A 28 -8.59 10.10 -0.08
N VAL A 29 -9.05 11.34 -0.16
CA VAL A 29 -9.52 11.99 -1.39
C VAL A 29 -8.36 12.14 -2.37
N SER A 30 -7.22 12.65 -1.92
CA SER A 30 -5.99 12.77 -2.74
C SER A 30 -5.55 11.40 -3.27
N LEU A 31 -5.48 10.39 -2.40
CA LEU A 31 -5.17 9.01 -2.77
C LEU A 31 -6.15 8.44 -3.80
N ARG A 32 -7.46 8.63 -3.59
CA ARG A 32 -8.50 8.18 -4.53
C ARG A 32 -8.40 8.88 -5.88
N ASN A 33 -8.04 10.15 -5.92
CA ASN A 33 -7.93 10.92 -7.16
C ASN A 33 -6.63 10.63 -7.91
N THR A 34 -5.53 10.36 -7.19
CA THR A 34 -4.20 10.20 -7.79
C THR A 34 -3.92 8.75 -8.19
N LEU A 35 -4.47 7.77 -7.46
CA LEU A 35 -4.15 6.34 -7.64
C LEU A 35 -5.25 5.53 -8.35
N ARG A 36 -6.32 6.17 -8.82
CA ARG A 36 -7.41 5.51 -9.56
C ARG A 36 -7.51 6.00 -11.01
N PRO A 37 -6.64 5.59 -11.93
CA PRO A 37 -6.98 5.64 -13.35
C PRO A 37 -7.96 4.48 -13.63
N GLY A 38 -9.27 4.68 -13.42
CA GLY A 38 -10.30 3.69 -13.79
C GLY A 38 -11.40 3.36 -12.78
N GLY A 39 -11.57 4.12 -11.69
CA GLY A 39 -12.85 4.11 -10.94
C GLY A 39 -13.16 2.92 -10.02
N GLY A 40 -12.19 2.06 -9.67
CA GLY A 40 -12.42 0.95 -8.74
C GLY A 40 -12.77 1.44 -7.32
N LYS A 41 -13.99 1.16 -6.83
CA LYS A 41 -14.56 1.75 -5.60
C LYS A 41 -14.06 1.17 -4.28
N SER A 42 -13.37 0.02 -4.27
CA SER A 42 -12.98 -0.68 -3.04
C SER A 42 -11.69 -0.14 -2.42
N ASP A 43 -11.62 -0.12 -1.09
CA ASP A 43 -10.41 0.22 -0.32
C ASP A 43 -9.28 -0.80 -0.56
N HIS A 44 -9.60 -2.04 -0.91
CA HIS A 44 -8.61 -3.05 -1.29
C HIS A 44 -7.84 -2.68 -2.55
N CYS A 45 -8.53 -2.15 -3.57
CA CYS A 45 -7.89 -1.71 -4.81
C CYS A 45 -6.94 -0.54 -4.54
N LEU A 46 -7.30 0.35 -3.61
CA LEU A 46 -6.44 1.44 -3.19
C LEU A 46 -5.18 0.91 -2.47
N ALA A 47 -5.33 -0.06 -1.57
CA ALA A 47 -4.21 -0.70 -0.89
C ALA A 47 -3.22 -1.36 -1.88
N VAL A 48 -3.75 -2.05 -2.90
CA VAL A 48 -2.93 -2.63 -3.98
C VAL A 48 -2.15 -1.55 -4.73
N ALA A 49 -2.81 -0.46 -5.13
CA ALA A 49 -2.15 0.63 -5.86
C ALA A 49 -1.03 1.28 -5.04
N ILE A 50 -1.28 1.53 -3.75
CA ILE A 50 -0.27 2.07 -2.82
C ILE A 50 0.94 1.13 -2.72
N MET A 51 0.70 -0.18 -2.54
CA MET A 51 1.78 -1.16 -2.45
C MET A 51 2.57 -1.26 -3.75
N GLN A 52 1.91 -1.20 -4.90
CA GLN A 52 2.60 -1.21 -6.20
C GLN A 52 3.50 0.01 -6.40
N LEU A 53 3.07 1.20 -5.98
CA LEU A 53 3.93 2.38 -6.00
C LEU A 53 5.13 2.24 -5.06
N TRP A 54 4.90 1.71 -3.86
CA TRP A 54 5.97 1.44 -2.90
C TRP A 54 7.02 0.46 -3.43
N GLU A 55 6.61 -0.58 -4.15
CA GLU A 55 7.53 -1.55 -4.74
C GLU A 55 8.24 -1.04 -5.98
N ARG A 56 7.62 -0.14 -6.74
CA ARG A 56 8.24 0.51 -7.92
C ARG A 56 9.33 1.48 -7.51
N ASP A 57 9.12 2.26 -6.45
CA ASP A 57 10.14 3.19 -5.96
C ASP A 57 11.09 2.48 -4.99
N ARG A 58 12.34 2.31 -5.41
CA ARG A 58 13.40 1.68 -4.59
C ARG A 58 14.12 2.68 -3.69
N SER A 59 13.90 3.98 -3.87
CA SER A 59 14.58 5.01 -3.09
C SER A 59 13.91 5.23 -1.74
N ALA A 60 14.71 5.40 -0.68
CA ALA A 60 14.18 5.75 0.64
C ALA A 60 13.47 7.11 0.62
N ARG A 61 13.93 8.03 -0.24
CA ARG A 61 13.34 9.37 -0.40
C ARG A 61 11.92 9.29 -0.98
N GLY A 62 11.76 8.66 -2.14
CA GLY A 62 10.45 8.60 -2.80
C GLY A 62 9.42 7.79 -2.01
N ARG A 63 9.86 6.74 -1.29
CA ARG A 63 9.00 6.04 -0.32
C ARG A 63 8.52 6.93 0.84
N ARG A 64 9.37 7.82 1.35
CA ARG A 64 8.98 8.80 2.38
C ARG A 64 8.02 9.84 1.82
N GLU A 65 8.26 10.32 0.61
CA GLU A 65 7.37 11.27 -0.09
C GLU A 65 5.97 10.65 -0.32
N LEU A 66 5.92 9.39 -0.79
CA LEU A 66 4.68 8.62 -0.89
C LEU A 66 3.94 8.57 0.46
N CYS A 67 4.63 8.22 1.54
CA CYS A 67 4.03 8.17 2.87
C CYS A 67 3.50 9.53 3.34
N GLN A 68 4.18 10.63 3.00
CA GLN A 68 3.75 11.96 3.38
C GLN A 68 2.50 12.40 2.61
N GLN A 69 2.47 12.17 1.29
CA GLN A 69 1.34 12.56 0.44
C GLN A 69 0.09 11.74 0.72
N ALA A 70 0.28 10.46 1.03
CA ALA A 70 -0.80 9.49 1.24
C ALA A 70 -1.23 9.33 2.72
N GLY A 71 -0.58 10.02 3.66
CA GLY A 71 -0.88 9.85 5.07
C GLY A 71 -0.54 8.46 5.61
N LEU A 72 0.53 7.83 5.10
CA LEU A 72 0.92 6.47 5.47
C LEU A 72 2.02 6.47 6.54
N ALA A 73 2.02 5.46 7.39
CA ALA A 73 3.09 5.13 8.30
C ALA A 73 4.17 4.32 7.55
N TYR A 74 5.38 4.88 7.46
CA TYR A 74 6.49 4.27 6.72
C TYR A 74 6.83 2.86 7.23
N GLU A 75 6.90 2.69 8.55
CA GLU A 75 7.21 1.40 9.17
C GLU A 75 6.17 0.33 8.81
N ARG A 76 4.89 0.71 8.74
CA ARG A 76 3.81 -0.21 8.35
C ARG A 76 3.89 -0.58 6.87
N MET A 77 4.29 0.35 6.01
CA MET A 77 4.54 0.04 4.61
C MET A 77 5.74 -0.90 4.43
N ALA A 78 6.81 -0.71 5.21
CA ALA A 78 7.98 -1.59 5.19
C ALA A 78 7.65 -3.00 5.70
N GLU A 79 6.87 -3.09 6.78
CA GLU A 79 6.34 -4.35 7.31
C GLU A 79 5.49 -5.07 6.27
N ALA A 80 4.52 -4.37 5.66
CA ALA A 80 3.67 -4.92 4.61
C ALA A 80 4.50 -5.40 3.39
N SER A 81 5.49 -4.63 2.96
CA SER A 81 6.40 -5.01 1.87
C SER A 81 7.20 -6.29 2.19
N THR A 82 7.58 -6.47 3.45
CA THR A 82 8.24 -7.69 3.92
C THR A 82 7.29 -8.90 3.87
N VAL A 83 6.07 -8.74 4.39
CA VAL A 83 5.02 -9.79 4.33
C VAL A 83 4.70 -10.15 2.88
N ARG A 84 4.59 -9.16 1.99
CA ARG A 84 4.41 -9.38 0.55
C ARG A 84 5.53 -10.25 -0.01
N GLY A 85 6.78 -9.96 0.32
CA GLY A 85 7.93 -10.76 -0.10
C GLY A 85 7.83 -12.22 0.34
N GLN A 86 7.44 -12.45 1.60
CA GLN A 86 7.22 -13.79 2.15
C GLN A 86 6.09 -14.55 1.44
N LEU A 87 4.96 -13.89 1.20
CA LEU A 87 3.82 -14.48 0.48
C LEU A 87 4.18 -14.86 -0.95
N VAL A 88 4.86 -13.96 -1.68
CA VAL A 88 5.32 -14.22 -3.04
C VAL A 88 6.33 -15.37 -3.07
N ALA A 89 7.28 -15.40 -2.13
CA ALA A 89 8.25 -16.49 -2.02
C ALA A 89 7.58 -17.83 -1.71
N GLY A 90 6.63 -17.85 -0.77
CA GLY A 90 5.87 -19.06 -0.42
C GLY A 90 5.06 -19.61 -1.59
N LEU A 91 4.33 -18.73 -2.31
CA LEU A 91 3.58 -19.13 -3.50
C LEU A 91 4.49 -19.68 -4.61
N ARG A 92 5.66 -19.07 -4.84
CA ARG A 92 6.65 -19.60 -5.78
C ARG A 92 7.19 -20.95 -5.36
N GLY A 93 7.47 -21.15 -4.07
CA GLY A 93 7.91 -22.43 -3.51
C GLY A 93 6.88 -23.56 -3.71
N LEU A 94 5.58 -23.19 -3.77
CA LEU A 94 4.48 -24.11 -4.08
C LEU A 94 4.23 -24.32 -5.59
N GLY A 95 5.04 -23.69 -6.46
CA GLY A 95 4.92 -23.81 -7.91
C GLY A 95 3.90 -22.85 -8.57
N PHE A 96 3.34 -21.89 -7.84
CA PHE A 96 2.45 -20.90 -8.41
C PHE A 96 3.24 -19.76 -9.09
N ALA A 97 2.77 -19.32 -10.27
CA ALA A 97 3.28 -18.13 -10.92
C ALA A 97 2.78 -16.87 -10.19
N VAL A 98 3.71 -16.01 -9.76
CA VAL A 98 3.38 -14.78 -9.03
C VAL A 98 4.10 -13.60 -9.67
N GLY A 99 3.30 -12.70 -10.27
CA GLY A 99 3.69 -11.43 -10.89
C GLY A 99 3.42 -10.23 -9.99
#